data_AF-A0A2S9FE24-F1
#
_entry.id   AF-A0A2S9FE24-F1
#
_cell.length_a   1.000
_cell.length_b   1.000
_cell.length_c   1.000
_cell.angle_alpha   90.00
_cell.angle_beta   90.00
_cell.angle_gamma   90.00
#
_symmetry.space_group_name_H-M   'P 1'
#
loop_
_entity.id
_entity.type
_entity.pdbx_description
1 polymer ?
#
loop_
_entity_poly.entity_id
_entity_poly.type
_entity_poly.pdbx_seq_one_letter_code
_entity_poly.pdbx_strand_id
1 'polypeptide(L)' 'MSEQPQPMSILPVSECWNLLSAAPMGRLVTAVEGEPHIFPVNFAV' A
#
# COMPACT_ATOMS: atom_id res chain seq x y z
N MET A 1 -16.31 15.58 -26.25
CA MET A 1 -16.45 15.32 -24.81
C MET A 1 -15.08 14.92 -24.29
N SER A 2 -14.42 15.81 -23.55
CA SER A 2 -13.17 15.48 -22.86
C SER A 2 -13.52 14.62 -21.65
N GLU A 3 -13.09 13.35 -21.64
CA GLU A 3 -13.14 12.52 -20.44
C GLU A 3 -12.23 13.17 -19.39
N GLN A 4 -12.82 13.68 -18.31
CA GLN A 4 -12.04 14.13 -17.16
C GLN A 4 -11.41 12.87 -16.53
N PRO A 5 -10.08 12.87 -16.27
CA PRO A 5 -9.42 11.76 -15.61
C PRO A 5 -10.16 11.43 -14.30
N GLN A 6 -10.55 10.17 -14.15
CA GLN A 6 -11.09 9.69 -12.90
C GLN A 6 -10.03 9.93 -11.81
N PRO A 7 -10.38 10.56 -10.67
CA PRO A 7 -9.40 10.98 -9.66
C PRO A 7 -8.69 9.79 -8.99
N MET A 8 -9.23 8.58 -9.13
CA MET A 8 -8.68 7.33 -8.63
C MET A 8 -9.02 6.17 -9.57
N SER A 9 -8.15 5.16 -9.61
CA SER A 9 -8.37 3.87 -10.27
C SER A 9 -8.01 2.73 -9.33
N ILE A 10 -8.68 1.59 -9.48
CA ILE A 10 -8.31 0.35 -8.77
C ILE A 10 -7.16 -0.30 -9.54
N LEU A 11 -6.07 -0.60 -8.83
CA LEU A 11 -4.91 -1.26 -9.41
C LEU A 11 -5.16 -2.77 -9.57
N PRO A 12 -4.74 -3.38 -10.70
CA PRO A 12 -4.64 -4.83 -10.82
C PRO A 12 -3.69 -5.40 -9.76
N VAL A 13 -3.99 -6.60 -9.26
CA VAL A 13 -3.18 -7.27 -8.22
C VAL A 13 -1.70 -7.41 -8.63
N SER A 14 -1.43 -7.68 -9.92
CA SER A 14 -0.05 -7.76 -10.45
C SER A 14 0.70 -6.43 -10.33
N GLU A 15 0.01 -5.30 -10.56
CA GLU A 15 0.59 -3.98 -10.42
C GLU A 15 0.89 -3.65 -8.95
N CYS A 16 -0.01 -4.03 -8.03
CA CYS A 16 0.25 -3.91 -6.59
C CYS A 16 1.53 -4.63 -6.17
N TRP A 17 1.76 -5.87 -6.63
CA TRP A 17 2.97 -6.63 -6.32
C TRP A 17 4.23 -5.99 -6.91
N ASN A 18 4.16 -5.50 -8.16
CA ASN A 18 5.28 -4.78 -8.76
C ASN A 18 5.65 -3.54 -7.95
N LEU A 19 4.67 -2.75 -7.52
CA LEU A 19 4.88 -1.57 -6.68
C LEU A 19 5.44 -1.93 -5.30
N LEU A 20 4.97 -3.02 -4.68
CA LEU A 20 5.51 -3.50 -3.41
C LEU A 20 6.98 -3.90 -3.53
N SER A 21 7.37 -4.57 -4.62
CA SER A 21 8.78 -4.99 -4.85
C SER A 21 9.75 -3.80 -5.02
N ALA A 22 9.25 -2.64 -5.41
CA ALA A 22 10.04 -1.42 -5.60
C ALA A 22 10.22 -0.59 -4.31
N ALA A 23 9.48 -0.89 -3.25
CA ALA A 23 9.53 -0.14 -1.99
C ALA A 23 10.46 -0.81 -0.97
N PRO A 24 11.50 -0.14 -0.46
CA PRO A 24 12.46 -0.75 0.48
C PRO A 24 11.94 -0.83 1.93
N MET A 25 10.85 -0.12 2.25
CA MET A 25 10.32 0.02 3.61
C MET A 25 8.79 0.14 3.58
N GLY A 26 8.14 -0.52 4.54
CA GLY A 26 6.70 -0.51 4.75
C GLY A 26 6.33 -0.06 6.16
N ARG A 27 5.03 -0.13 6.46
CA ARG A 27 4.48 0.10 7.80
C ARG A 27 3.67 -1.12 8.20
N LEU A 28 4.01 -1.73 9.33
CA LEU A 28 3.24 -2.81 9.93
C LEU A 28 2.34 -2.23 11.03
N VAL A 29 1.03 -2.42 10.88
CA VAL A 29 0.05 -2.01 11.88
C VAL A 29 -0.37 -3.23 12.69
N THR A 30 -0.34 -3.10 14.01
CA THR A 30 -0.87 -4.09 14.96
C THR A 30 -1.91 -3.41 15.85
N ALA A 31 -2.84 -4.16 16.43
CA ALA A 31 -3.79 -3.64 17.40
C ALA A 31 -3.75 -4.50 18.67
N VAL A 32 -3.42 -3.90 19.80
CA VAL A 32 -3.37 -4.58 21.11
C VAL A 32 -4.36 -3.86 22.02
N GLU A 33 -5.30 -4.60 22.60
CA GLU A 33 -6.40 -4.02 23.40
C GLU A 33 -7.21 -2.94 22.66
N GLY A 34 -7.31 -3.03 21.33
CA GLY A 34 -7.99 -2.05 20.50
C GLY A 34 -7.15 -0.83 20.12
N GLU A 35 -5.94 -0.70 20.67
CA GLU A 35 -5.03 0.41 20.40
C GLU A 35 -4.10 0.10 19.20
N PRO A 36 -4.14 0.90 18.12
CA PRO A 36 -3.29 0.69 16.95
C PRO A 36 -1.86 1.17 17.19
N HIS A 37 -0.90 0.30 16.87
CA HIS A 37 0.53 0.62 16.85
C HIS A 37 1.08 0.47 15.45
N ILE A 38 1.87 1.44 15.00
CA ILE A 38 2.48 1.48 13.67
C ILE A 38 4.01 1.44 13.76
N PHE A 39 4.62 0.49 13.05
CA PHE A 39 6.06 0.28 13.05
C PHE A 39 6.62 0.40 11.63
N PRO A 40 7.72 1.15 11.42
CA PRO A 40 8.46 1.07 10.16
C PRO A 40 9.14 -0.30 10.08
N VAL A 41 9.01 -0.98 8.94
CA VAL A 41 9.60 -2.30 8.71
C VAL A 41 10.33 -2.37 7.38
N ASN A 42 11.52 -2.97 7.38
CA ASN A 42 12.13 -3.46 6.14
C ASN A 42 11.34 -4.71 5.71
N PHE A 43 11.06 -4.85 4.42
CA PHE A 43 10.35 -6.00 3.89
C PHE A 43 10.85 -6.38 2.49
N ALA A 44 10.52 -7.60 2.05
CA ALA A 44 10.75 -8.10 0.71
C ALA A 44 9.53 -8.91 0.26
N VAL A 45 9.29 -8.97 -1.05
CA VAL A 45 8.18 -9.70 -1.70
C VAL A 45 8.68 -10.62 -2.80
#